data_AF-A0A1R0GZ25-F1
#
_entry.id   AF-A0A1R0GZ25-F1
#
_cell.length_a   1.000
_cell.length_b   1.000
_cell.length_c   1.000
_cell.angle_alpha   90.00
_cell.angle_beta   90.00
_cell.angle_gamma   90.00
#
_symmetry.space_group_name_H-M   'P 1'
#
loop_
_entity.id
_entity.type
_entity.pdbx_description
1 polymer ?
#
loop_
_entity_poly.entity_id
_entity_poly.type
_entity_poly.pdbx_seq_one_letter_code
_entity_poly.pdbx_strand_id
1 'polypeptide(L)'
;MFSITALTFLTRDKGELLSSAHQSSGITPKFVNSLESELINSLSKARSIAVLLVDSLGIPDSKLNSSLGISDGYVYEDYVSRALENPLNNDTFGAQTRSRWFKDYIGPVLNGGSKL
;
A
#
# COMPACT_ATOMS: atom_id res chain seq x y z
N MET A 1 4.13 5.24 -19.30
CA MET A 1 4.30 4.03 -18.47
C MET A 1 5.44 3.14 -18.96
N PHE A 2 5.54 2.81 -20.26
CA PHE A 2 6.65 1.99 -20.79
C PHE A 2 8.05 2.39 -20.29
N SER A 3 8.42 3.68 -20.39
CA SER A 3 9.73 4.16 -19.94
C SER A 3 9.97 3.97 -18.44
N ILE A 4 8.94 4.19 -17.61
CA ILE A 4 9.03 3.96 -16.16
C ILE A 4 9.26 2.48 -15.88
N THR A 5 8.48 1.59 -16.52
CA THR A 5 8.64 0.14 -16.37
C THR A 5 10.04 -0.31 -16.77
N ALA A 6 10.52 0.12 -17.94
CA ALA A 6 11.86 -0.22 -18.42
C ALA A 6 12.95 0.29 -17.47
N LEU A 7 12.87 1.55 -17.03
CA LEU A 7 13.80 2.13 -16.06
C LEU A 7 13.75 1.40 -14.72
N THR A 8 12.57 1.03 -14.22
CA THR A 8 12.42 0.24 -12.98
C THR A 8 13.14 -1.10 -13.10
N PHE A 9 12.97 -1.83 -14.20
CA PHE A 9 13.71 -3.08 -14.44
C PHE A 9 15.23 -2.84 -14.46
N LEU A 10 15.69 -1.85 -15.24
CA LEU A 10 17.12 -1.53 -15.33
C LEU A 10 17.72 -1.11 -13.97
N THR A 11 16.99 -0.33 -13.17
CA THR A 11 17.45 0.07 -11.83
C THR A 11 17.40 -1.07 -10.82
N ARG A 12 16.48 -2.02 -10.98
CA ARG A 12 16.39 -3.21 -10.12
C ARG A 12 17.56 -4.15 -10.36
N ASP A 13 17.94 -4.34 -11.62
CA ASP A 13 19.01 -5.25 -12.05
C ASP A 13 20.36 -4.53 -12.25
N LYS A 14 20.57 -3.42 -11.50
CA LYS A 14 21.75 -2.56 -11.58
C LYS A 14 23.07 -3.31 -11.43
N GLY A 15 23.09 -4.36 -10.62
CA GLY A 15 24.28 -5.20 -10.39
C GLY A 15 24.74 -5.91 -11.67
N GLU A 16 23.80 -6.42 -12.47
CA GLU A 16 24.10 -7.07 -13.76
C GLU A 16 24.55 -6.05 -14.82
N LEU A 17 23.97 -4.84 -14.80
CA LEU A 17 24.42 -3.75 -15.66
C LEU A 17 25.86 -3.30 -15.34
N LEU A 18 26.23 -3.29 -14.06
CA LEU A 18 27.59 -2.98 -13.65
C LEU A 18 28.56 -4.12 -13.93
N SER A 19 28.15 -5.38 -13.79
CA SER A 19 29.02 -6.54 -14.09
C SER A 19 29.24 -6.75 -15.58
N SER A 20 28.26 -6.36 -16.41
CA SER A 20 28.38 -6.36 -17.87
C SER A 20 29.09 -5.12 -18.44
N ALA A 21 29.47 -4.17 -17.59
CA ALA A 21 30.19 -2.95 -17.99
C ALA A 21 31.61 -3.27 -18.47
N HIS A 22 31.76 -3.47 -19.77
CA HIS A 22 33.06 -3.61 -20.44
C HIS A 22 33.44 -2.30 -21.16
N GLN A 23 34.73 -2.11 -21.44
CA GLN A 23 35.26 -0.91 -22.14
C GLN A 23 34.64 -0.65 -23.53
N SER A 24 34.07 -1.69 -24.14
CA SER A 24 33.39 -1.67 -25.43
C SER A 24 31.85 -1.64 -25.31
N SER A 25 31.30 -1.72 -24.11
CA SER A 25 29.87 -1.56 -23.84
C SER A 25 29.56 -0.08 -23.60
N GLY A 26 28.45 0.44 -24.13
CA GLY A 26 27.96 1.79 -23.81
C GLY A 26 27.54 1.97 -22.34
N ILE A 27 27.66 0.92 -21.52
CA ILE A 27 27.21 0.87 -20.13
C ILE A 27 28.37 1.28 -19.23
N THR A 28 28.41 2.57 -18.89
CA THR A 28 29.39 3.13 -17.95
C THR A 28 28.78 3.19 -16.55
N PRO A 29 29.55 3.05 -15.45
CA PRO A 29 29.01 3.23 -14.09
C PRO A 29 28.29 4.57 -13.87
N LYS A 30 28.76 5.65 -14.52
CA LYS A 30 28.08 6.95 -14.54
C LYS A 30 26.69 6.90 -15.18
N PHE A 31 26.57 6.20 -16.32
CA PHE A 31 25.29 5.98 -16.98
C PHE A 31 24.34 5.21 -16.07
N VAL A 32 24.82 4.09 -15.50
CA VAL A 32 24.02 3.26 -14.59
C VAL A 32 23.54 4.04 -13.37
N ASN A 33 24.37 4.92 -12.80
CA ASN A 33 23.97 5.80 -11.70
C ASN A 33 22.97 6.88 -12.12
N SER A 34 22.99 7.33 -13.39
CA SER A 34 22.04 8.31 -13.90
C SER A 34 20.61 7.76 -14.10
N LEU A 35 20.45 6.44 -14.21
CA LEU A 35 19.15 5.79 -14.42
C LEU A 35 18.16 6.05 -13.28
N GLU A 36 18.64 6.11 -12.04
CA GLU A 36 17.80 6.42 -10.86
C GLU A 36 17.23 7.84 -10.94
N SER A 37 18.06 8.82 -11.31
CA SER A 37 17.61 10.20 -11.50
C SER A 37 16.57 10.31 -12.61
N GLU A 38 16.74 9.59 -13.72
CA GLU A 38 15.77 9.60 -14.82
C GLU A 38 14.46 8.87 -14.47
N LEU A 39 14.53 7.81 -13.65
CA LEU A 39 13.35 7.15 -13.10
C LEU A 39 12.54 8.13 -12.22
N ILE A 40 13.21 8.85 -11.32
CA ILE A 40 12.56 9.85 -10.45
C ILE A 40 11.91 10.96 -11.29
N ASN A 41 12.61 11.47 -12.31
CA ASN A 41 12.08 12.47 -13.23
C ASN A 41 10.83 11.95 -13.98
N SER A 42 10.89 10.71 -14.46
CA SER A 42 9.77 10.06 -15.15
C SER A 42 8.56 9.85 -14.24
N LEU A 43 8.78 9.43 -12.99
CA LEU A 43 7.72 9.28 -11.98
C LEU A 43 7.07 10.63 -11.65
N SER A 44 7.86 11.71 -11.54
CA SER A 44 7.35 13.06 -11.32
C SER A 44 6.40 13.50 -12.44
N LYS A 45 6.77 13.25 -13.71
CA LYS A 45 5.91 13.52 -14.86
C LYS A 45 4.64 12.68 -14.87
N ALA A 46 4.71 11.41 -14.47
CA ALA A 46 3.54 10.53 -14.43
C ALA A 46 2.56 10.85 -13.30
N ARG A 47 3.00 11.53 -12.23
CA ARG A 47 2.16 11.88 -11.07
C ARG A 47 0.88 12.61 -11.47
N SER A 48 0.94 13.52 -12.44
CA SER A 48 -0.22 14.32 -12.87
C SER A 48 -1.32 13.49 -13.55
N ILE A 49 -0.98 12.32 -14.10
CA ILE A 49 -1.92 11.42 -14.79
C ILE A 49 -2.18 10.13 -14.01
N ALA A 50 -1.59 9.95 -12.83
CA ALA A 50 -1.64 8.68 -12.10
C ALA A 50 -3.07 8.26 -11.73
N VAL A 51 -3.89 9.22 -11.27
CA VAL A 51 -5.30 9.00 -10.94
C VAL A 51 -6.10 8.62 -12.21
N LEU A 52 -5.92 9.38 -13.30
CA LEU A 52 -6.59 9.08 -14.57
C LEU A 52 -6.25 7.69 -15.14
N LEU A 53 -5.02 7.23 -14.94
CA LEU A 53 -4.60 5.89 -15.36
C LEU A 53 -5.34 4.79 -14.58
N VAL A 54 -5.51 4.94 -13.26
CA VAL A 54 -6.25 3.95 -12.47
C VAL A 54 -7.76 4.04 -12.72
N ASP A 55 -8.30 5.24 -12.91
CA ASP A 55 -9.71 5.46 -13.24
C ASP A 55 -10.09 4.83 -14.59
N SER A 56 -9.15 4.82 -15.55
CA SER A 56 -9.36 4.21 -16.87
C SER A 56 -9.64 2.70 -16.83
N LEU A 57 -9.34 2.02 -15.72
CA LEU A 57 -9.71 0.62 -15.51
C LEU A 57 -11.22 0.42 -15.32
N GLY A 58 -11.97 1.48 -14.97
CA GLY A 58 -13.43 1.47 -14.88
C GLY A 58 -13.96 0.49 -13.82
N ILE A 59 -13.24 0.30 -12.72
CA ILE A 59 -13.63 -0.63 -11.66
C ILE A 59 -14.68 0.06 -10.77
N PRO A 60 -15.91 -0.48 -10.65
CA PRO A 60 -16.92 0.11 -9.79
C PRO A 60 -16.62 -0.12 -8.31
N ASP A 61 -17.04 0.81 -7.44
CA ASP A 61 -16.78 0.77 -5.99
C ASP A 61 -17.30 -0.50 -5.31
N SER A 62 -18.42 -1.06 -5.81
CA SER A 62 -18.95 -2.34 -5.31
C SER A 62 -18.03 -3.53 -5.57
N LYS A 63 -17.24 -3.49 -6.65
CA LYS A 63 -16.26 -4.52 -7.01
C LYS A 63 -14.90 -4.26 -6.37
N LEU A 64 -14.50 -2.99 -6.26
CA LEU A 64 -13.25 -2.61 -5.59
C LEU A 64 -13.34 -2.84 -4.08
N ASN A 65 -14.51 -2.57 -3.50
CA ASN A 65 -14.85 -2.77 -2.10
C ASN A 65 -13.78 -2.21 -1.13
N SER A 66 -13.33 -0.98 -1.38
CA SER A 66 -12.26 -0.34 -0.61
C SER A 66 -12.66 1.09 -0.22
N SER A 67 -12.70 1.37 1.07
CA SER A 67 -12.92 2.73 1.58
C SER A 67 -11.84 3.71 1.16
N LEU A 68 -10.58 3.25 1.12
CA LEU A 68 -9.44 4.09 0.73
C LEU A 68 -9.41 4.37 -0.78
N GLY A 69 -10.09 3.53 -1.57
CA GLY A 69 -10.16 3.63 -3.02
C GLY A 69 -11.51 4.10 -3.52
N ILE A 70 -12.35 4.71 -2.66
CA ILE A 70 -13.68 5.18 -3.05
C ILE A 70 -13.58 6.26 -4.12
N SER A 71 -14.41 6.15 -5.16
CA SER A 71 -14.32 6.98 -6.36
C SER A 71 -14.64 8.47 -6.13
N ASP A 72 -15.47 8.77 -5.13
CA ASP A 72 -15.91 10.14 -4.81
C ASP A 72 -14.96 10.90 -3.86
N GLY A 73 -13.96 10.20 -3.31
CA GLY A 73 -12.98 10.76 -2.38
C GLY A 73 -13.47 10.95 -0.94
N TYR A 74 -14.70 10.58 -0.59
CA TYR A 74 -15.25 10.64 0.79
C TYR A 74 -14.76 9.46 1.65
N VAL A 75 -13.43 9.32 1.72
CA VAL A 75 -12.75 8.19 2.35
C VAL A 75 -13.07 8.08 3.84
N TYR A 76 -13.04 9.19 4.58
CA TYR A 76 -13.15 9.16 6.04
C TYR A 76 -14.56 8.78 6.49
N GLU A 77 -15.57 9.31 5.81
CA GLU A 77 -16.97 9.04 6.07
C GLU A 77 -17.31 7.57 5.82
N ASP A 78 -16.91 7.02 4.67
CA ASP A 78 -17.10 5.60 4.36
C ASP A 78 -16.34 4.71 5.35
N TYR A 79 -15.10 5.08 5.71
CA TYR A 79 -14.29 4.31 6.66
C TYR A 79 -14.93 4.23 8.04
N VAL A 80 -15.45 5.35 8.55
CA VAL A 80 -16.17 5.39 9.83
C VAL A 80 -17.48 4.61 9.75
N SER A 81 -18.25 4.77 8.67
CA SER A 81 -19.50 4.02 8.48
C SER A 81 -19.27 2.52 8.53
N ARG A 82 -18.29 2.01 7.79
CA ARG A 82 -17.94 0.59 7.79
C ARG A 82 -17.39 0.10 9.12
N ALA A 83 -16.64 0.93 9.83
CA ALA A 83 -16.19 0.59 11.17
C ALA A 83 -17.37 0.43 12.14
N LEU A 84 -18.39 1.28 12.06
CA LEU A 84 -19.60 1.17 12.88
C LEU A 84 -20.44 -0.08 12.54
N GLU A 85 -20.46 -0.47 11.27
CA GLU A 85 -21.13 -1.70 10.79
C GLU A 85 -20.40 -2.98 11.18
N ASN A 86 -19.19 -2.90 11.74
CA ASN A 86 -18.45 -4.07 12.17
C ASN A 86 -19.24 -4.88 13.22
N PRO A 87 -19.41 -6.21 13.05
CA PRO A 87 -20.15 -7.05 13.99
C PRO A 87 -19.67 -6.99 15.45
N LEU A 88 -18.40 -6.63 15.68
CA LEU A 88 -17.84 -6.48 17.02
C LEU A 88 -18.35 -5.22 17.75
N ASN A 89 -18.75 -4.21 16.97
CA ASN A 89 -19.21 -2.92 17.48
C ASN A 89 -20.72 -2.88 17.74
N ASN A 90 -21.47 -3.92 17.35
CA ASN A 90 -22.89 -3.99 17.66
C ASN A 90 -23.14 -4.32 19.16
N ASP A 91 -24.31 -3.91 19.65
CA ASP A 91 -24.70 -4.06 21.07
C ASP A 91 -25.25 -5.45 21.41
N THR A 92 -25.43 -6.32 20.42
CA THR A 92 -25.92 -7.67 20.62
C THR A 92 -24.75 -8.65 20.68
N PHE A 93 -24.37 -9.21 19.55
CA PHE A 93 -23.30 -10.19 19.42
C PHE A 93 -21.94 -9.63 19.83
N GLY A 94 -21.65 -8.38 19.45
CA GLY A 94 -20.40 -7.68 19.73
C GLY A 94 -20.21 -7.43 21.21
N ALA A 95 -21.24 -6.95 21.92
CA ALA A 95 -21.20 -6.75 23.37
C ALA A 95 -20.97 -8.06 24.13
N GLN A 96 -21.67 -9.14 23.77
CA GLN A 96 -21.48 -10.46 24.38
C GLN A 96 -20.05 -10.98 24.14
N THR A 97 -19.55 -10.84 22.92
CA THR A 97 -18.19 -11.25 22.54
C THR A 97 -17.12 -10.46 23.30
N ARG A 98 -17.24 -9.13 23.35
CA ARG A 98 -16.35 -8.24 24.11
C ARG A 98 -16.34 -8.59 25.59
N SER A 99 -17.51 -8.81 26.20
CA SER A 99 -17.63 -9.20 27.60
C SER A 99 -16.98 -10.56 27.89
N ARG A 100 -17.23 -11.55 27.04
CA ARG A 100 -16.61 -12.88 27.15
C ARG A 100 -15.10 -12.80 27.05
N TRP A 101 -14.56 -12.13 26.04
CA TRP A 101 -13.11 -11.98 25.87
C TRP A 101 -12.45 -11.25 27.03
N PHE A 102 -13.12 -10.22 27.55
CA PHE A 102 -12.64 -9.53 28.73
C PHE A 102 -12.60 -10.45 29.95
N LYS A 103 -13.67 -11.20 30.20
CA LYS A 103 -13.75 -12.13 31.35
C LYS A 103 -12.73 -13.26 31.26
N ASP A 104 -12.60 -13.88 30.09
CA ASP A 104 -11.86 -15.14 29.94
C ASP A 104 -10.34 -14.91 29.74
N TYR A 105 -9.94 -13.78 29.13
CA TYR A 105 -8.56 -13.57 28.71
C TYR A 105 -7.92 -12.27 29.22
N ILE A 106 -8.62 -11.14 29.15
CA ILE A 106 -8.00 -9.83 29.46
C ILE A 106 -8.01 -9.56 30.98
N GLY A 107 -9.16 -9.72 31.62
CA GLY A 107 -9.38 -9.48 33.04
C GLY A 107 -8.47 -10.30 33.95
N PRO A 108 -8.26 -11.61 33.72
CA PRO A 108 -7.33 -12.41 34.50
C PRO A 108 -5.87 -11.94 34.39
N VAL A 109 -5.45 -11.42 33.23
CA VAL A 109 -4.09 -10.87 33.06
C VAL A 109 -3.92 -9.55 33.80
N LEU A 110 -4.90 -8.64 33.66
CA LEU A 110 -4.86 -7.34 34.32
C LEU A 110 -4.91 -7.46 35.86
N ASN A 111 -5.70 -8.41 36.37
CA ASN A 111 -5.92 -8.58 37.82
C ASN A 111 -5.01 -9.65 38.44
N GLY A 112 -4.47 -10.57 37.64
CA GLY A 112 -3.63 -11.69 38.07
C GLY A 112 -2.14 -11.37 38.18
N GLY A 113 -1.71 -10.20 37.67
CA GLY A 113 -0.33 -9.69 37.82
C GLY A 113 0.09 -9.34 39.26
N SER A 114 -0.76 -9.54 40.27
CA SER A 114 -0.46 -9.29 41.68
C SER A 114 0.10 -10.51 42.44
N LYS A 115 0.55 -11.56 41.75
CA LYS A 115 1.26 -12.71 42.36
C LYS A 115 2.50 -13.10 41.57
N LEU A 116 3.50 -12.22 41.59
CA LEU A 116 4.92 -12.58 41.42
C LEU A 116 5.70 -11.93 42.57
#